data_AF-H3D8Z5-F1
#
_entry.id   AF-H3D8Z5-F1
#
_cell.length_a   1.000
_cell.length_b   1.000
_cell.length_c   1.000
_cell.angle_alpha   90.00
_cell.angle_beta   90.00
_cell.angle_gamma   90.00
#
_symmetry.space_group_name_H-M   'P 1'
#
loop_
_entity.id
_entity.type
_entity.pdbx_description
1 polymer ?
#
loop_
_entity_poly.entity_id
_entity_poly.type
_entity_poly.pdbx_seq_one_letter_code
_entity_poly.pdbx_strand_id
1 'polypeptide(L)'
;MAELDPEPTAFGAGQRLGAPETLGISTLDPAHRPPAMPPGRHVTIRVRMLDDTEELFDVSQKASGKVLLDLVCSHMNLVEGDYFGLEFQNHQKIMVWLDHIKPIIKQLRRPKHTILRFAVKFFPPDHAQLLEELTRYLFALQIKQDISSGRLTCNDTSAALMVSHIIQSEIGDFEESKCRSHLL
;
A
#
# COMPACT_ATOMS: atom_id res chain seq x y z
N MET A 1 83.05 12.81 -29.76
CA MET A 1 81.79 13.10 -30.48
C MET A 1 80.72 12.30 -29.75
N ALA A 2 80.07 12.78 -28.68
CA ALA A 2 79.10 13.91 -28.61
C ALA A 2 78.03 13.74 -29.70
N GLU A 3 76.75 13.52 -29.43
CA GLU A 3 75.77 14.31 -28.62
C GLU A 3 74.53 13.41 -28.30
N LEU A 4 73.97 13.36 -27.08
CA LEU A 4 72.94 14.21 -26.38
C LEU A 4 71.53 13.57 -26.33
N ASP A 5 70.94 13.65 -25.13
CA ASP A 5 69.57 13.33 -24.61
C ASP A 5 68.38 14.00 -25.36
N PRO A 6 67.07 13.97 -24.92
CA PRO A 6 66.36 13.23 -23.84
C PRO A 6 64.96 12.63 -24.23
N GLU A 7 64.30 12.01 -23.22
CA GLU A 7 62.91 11.54 -23.05
C GLU A 7 61.82 12.68 -23.01
N PRO A 8 60.52 12.41 -22.69
CA PRO A 8 59.38 11.98 -23.53
C PRO A 8 58.27 13.07 -23.64
N THR A 9 57.20 12.89 -24.45
CA THR A 9 55.78 13.27 -24.15
C THR A 9 54.84 13.26 -25.38
N ALA A 10 53.58 12.90 -25.09
CA ALA A 10 52.32 13.40 -25.66
C ALA A 10 51.71 12.78 -26.95
N PHE A 11 50.61 12.04 -26.69
CA PHE A 11 49.31 12.01 -27.36
C PHE A 11 49.19 11.64 -28.85
N GLY A 12 48.69 10.41 -29.08
CA GLY A 12 47.87 10.03 -30.23
C GLY A 12 46.59 9.36 -29.75
N ALA A 13 45.45 9.91 -30.13
CA ALA A 13 44.14 9.62 -29.58
C ALA A 13 43.50 8.33 -30.12
N GLY A 14 42.77 7.64 -29.24
CA GLY A 14 41.51 6.94 -29.59
C GLY A 14 41.60 5.53 -30.18
N GLN A 15 41.53 4.51 -29.32
CA GLN A 15 40.57 3.41 -29.51
C GLN A 15 40.27 2.79 -28.14
N ARG A 16 39.00 2.93 -27.72
CA ARG A 16 38.49 2.54 -26.40
C ARG A 16 38.56 1.02 -26.24
N LEU A 17 39.30 0.55 -25.23
CA LEU A 17 39.23 -0.82 -24.73
C LEU A 17 37.80 -1.09 -24.23
N GLY A 18 37.20 -2.17 -24.72
CA GLY A 18 35.87 -2.63 -24.30
C GLY A 18 35.88 -2.95 -22.80
N ALA A 19 35.20 -2.11 -22.04
CA ALA A 19 34.89 -2.36 -20.64
C ALA A 19 33.86 -3.50 -20.53
N PRO A 20 33.94 -4.32 -19.46
CA PRO A 20 33.15 -5.53 -19.30
C PRO A 20 31.65 -5.22 -19.16
N GLU A 21 30.82 -6.22 -19.47
CA GLU A 21 29.36 -6.19 -19.30
C GLU A 21 29.00 -5.63 -17.93
N THR A 22 28.45 -4.40 -17.94
CA THR A 22 27.96 -3.77 -16.74
C THR A 22 26.68 -4.48 -16.34
N LEU A 23 26.70 -5.06 -15.13
CA LEU A 23 25.51 -5.47 -14.41
C LEU A 23 24.47 -4.35 -14.55
N GLY A 24 23.29 -4.70 -15.07
CA GLY A 24 22.16 -3.80 -15.15
C GLY A 24 21.73 -3.37 -13.76
N ILE A 25 22.36 -2.31 -13.25
CA ILE A 25 21.92 -1.61 -12.05
C ILE A 25 20.69 -0.82 -12.47
N SER A 26 19.54 -1.46 -12.33
CA SER A 26 18.24 -0.80 -12.36
C SER A 26 18.22 0.22 -11.23
N THR A 27 18.34 1.51 -11.56
CA THR A 27 18.29 2.66 -10.64
C THR A 27 16.89 2.93 -10.08
N LEU A 28 16.08 1.88 -9.90
CA LEU A 28 14.77 1.97 -9.27
C LEU A 28 14.92 1.45 -7.86
N ASP A 29 14.54 2.26 -6.88
CA ASP A 29 14.52 1.88 -5.47
C ASP A 29 13.90 0.48 -5.29
N PRO A 30 14.53 -0.43 -4.52
CA PRO A 30 14.03 -1.80 -4.31
C PRO A 30 12.60 -1.88 -3.77
N ALA A 31 12.05 -0.77 -3.26
CA ALA A 31 10.77 -0.69 -2.57
C ALA A 31 9.54 -0.82 -3.48
N HIS A 32 9.66 -0.72 -4.81
CA HIS A 32 8.49 -0.64 -5.71
C HIS A 32 8.40 -1.77 -6.74
N ARG A 33 9.15 -2.86 -6.58
CA ARG A 33 8.98 -4.00 -7.50
C ARG A 33 7.72 -4.79 -7.08
N PRO A 34 6.74 -5.00 -7.98
CA PRO A 34 5.56 -5.78 -7.65
C PRO A 34 5.96 -7.18 -7.18
N PRO A 35 5.22 -7.76 -6.21
CA PRO A 35 5.56 -9.04 -5.62
C PRO A 35 5.63 -10.14 -6.69
N ALA A 36 6.60 -11.04 -6.57
CA ALA A 36 6.77 -12.14 -7.52
C ALA A 36 5.53 -13.05 -7.50
N MET A 37 4.82 -13.11 -8.63
CA MET A 37 3.58 -13.85 -8.74
C MET A 37 3.84 -15.32 -9.13
N PRO A 38 3.28 -16.31 -8.42
CA PRO A 38 3.47 -17.71 -8.79
C PRO A 38 2.67 -18.06 -10.06
N PRO A 39 3.17 -19.00 -10.88
CA PRO A 39 2.46 -19.43 -12.08
C PRO A 39 1.14 -20.13 -11.73
N GLY A 40 0.11 -19.96 -12.54
CA GLY A 40 -1.18 -20.62 -12.33
C GLY A 40 -2.33 -19.94 -13.05
N ARG A 41 -3.54 -20.42 -12.78
CA ARG A 41 -4.75 -19.75 -13.25
C ARG A 41 -4.95 -18.47 -12.47
N HIS A 42 -5.14 -17.37 -13.18
CA HIS A 42 -5.42 -16.07 -12.62
C HIS A 42 -6.90 -15.91 -12.24
N VAL A 43 -7.15 -15.03 -11.29
CA VAL A 43 -8.48 -14.59 -10.90
C VAL A 43 -8.45 -13.13 -10.52
N THR A 44 -9.41 -12.38 -11.05
CA THR A 44 -9.67 -11.00 -10.64
C THR A 44 -10.40 -10.99 -9.30
N ILE A 45 -9.81 -10.31 -8.33
CA ILE A 45 -10.33 -10.14 -6.98
C ILE A 45 -10.69 -8.67 -6.78
N ARG A 46 -11.86 -8.44 -6.19
CA ARG A 46 -12.30 -7.10 -5.83
C ARG A 46 -11.91 -6.78 -4.39
N VAL A 47 -11.25 -5.65 -4.21
CA VAL A 47 -10.88 -5.13 -2.88
C VAL A 47 -11.55 -3.77 -2.70
N ARG A 48 -12.33 -3.62 -1.64
CA ARG A 48 -12.86 -2.34 -1.18
C ARG A 48 -11.87 -1.69 -0.23
N MET A 49 -11.48 -0.46 -0.50
CA MET A 49 -10.53 0.32 0.26
C MET A 49 -11.18 1.04 1.45
N LEU A 50 -10.38 1.78 2.22
CA LEU A 50 -10.85 2.52 3.40
C LEU A 50 -11.62 3.81 3.05
N ASP A 51 -11.48 4.31 1.82
CA ASP A 51 -12.25 5.44 1.28
C ASP A 51 -13.50 4.99 0.49
N ASP A 52 -13.91 3.73 0.67
CA ASP A 52 -15.02 3.07 -0.03
C ASP A 52 -14.85 2.87 -1.55
N THR A 53 -13.70 3.23 -2.13
CA THR A 53 -13.38 2.88 -3.52
C THR A 53 -13.21 1.36 -3.66
N GLU A 54 -13.50 0.83 -4.86
CA GLU A 54 -13.32 -0.59 -5.17
C GLU A 54 -12.32 -0.76 -6.31
N GLU A 55 -11.26 -1.51 -6.05
CA GLU A 55 -10.21 -1.80 -7.02
C GLU A 55 -10.19 -3.29 -7.39
N LEU A 56 -9.70 -3.58 -8.59
CA LEU A 56 -9.60 -4.94 -9.14
C LEU A 56 -8.15 -5.37 -9.26
N PHE A 57 -7.81 -6.48 -8.60
CA PHE A 57 -6.47 -7.06 -8.62
C PHE A 57 -6.50 -8.41 -9.33
N ASP A 58 -5.68 -8.56 -10.36
CA ASP A 58 -5.49 -9.86 -10.99
C ASP A 58 -4.36 -10.63 -10.30
N VAL A 59 -4.69 -11.82 -9.77
CA VAL A 59 -3.74 -12.61 -8.99
C VAL A 59 -3.86 -14.10 -9.33
N SER A 60 -2.72 -14.78 -9.34
CA SER A 60 -2.68 -16.24 -9.42
C SER A 60 -3.44 -16.86 -8.25
N GLN A 61 -4.31 -17.84 -8.52
CA GLN A 61 -5.05 -18.57 -7.49
C GLN A 61 -4.13 -19.33 -6.51
N LYS A 62 -2.88 -19.60 -6.92
CA LYS A 62 -1.87 -20.24 -6.08
C LYS A 62 -1.08 -19.24 -5.23
N ALA A 63 -1.22 -17.93 -5.46
CA ALA A 63 -0.59 -16.90 -4.66
C ALA A 63 -1.08 -16.97 -3.21
N SER A 64 -0.21 -16.62 -2.26
CA SER A 64 -0.58 -16.50 -0.86
C SER A 64 -1.37 -15.22 -0.62
N GLY A 65 -2.07 -15.13 0.52
CA GLY A 65 -2.75 -13.90 0.90
C GLY A 65 -1.80 -12.70 1.01
N LYS A 66 -0.54 -12.91 1.40
CA LYS A 66 0.48 -11.86 1.46
C LYS A 66 0.76 -11.23 0.11
N VAL A 67 0.85 -12.03 -0.96
CA VAL A 67 1.08 -11.50 -2.32
C VAL A 67 -0.05 -10.57 -2.74
N LEU A 68 -1.31 -10.92 -2.44
CA LEU A 68 -2.44 -10.03 -2.73
C LEU A 68 -2.36 -8.74 -1.90
N LEU A 69 -2.10 -8.84 -0.60
CA LEU A 69 -1.93 -7.66 0.27
C LEU A 69 -0.81 -6.75 -0.25
N ASP A 70 0.32 -7.33 -0.69
CA ASP A 70 1.46 -6.57 -1.21
C ASP A 70 1.13 -5.84 -2.51
N LEU A 71 0.28 -6.42 -3.37
CA LEU A 71 -0.24 -5.72 -4.56
C LEU A 71 -1.13 -4.53 -4.17
N VAL A 72 -1.98 -4.71 -3.16
CA VAL A 72 -2.85 -3.63 -2.65
C VAL A 72 -2.01 -2.50 -2.06
N CYS A 73 -1.02 -2.83 -1.22
CA CYS A 73 -0.09 -1.84 -0.65
C CYS A 73 0.71 -1.13 -1.75
N SER A 74 1.24 -1.87 -2.73
CA SER A 74 1.98 -1.28 -3.86
C SER A 74 1.12 -0.35 -4.70
N HIS A 75 -0.17 -0.66 -4.90
CA HIS A 75 -1.09 0.19 -5.67
C HIS A 75 -1.31 1.55 -5.00
N MET A 76 -1.40 1.58 -3.67
CA MET A 76 -1.57 2.82 -2.88
C MET A 76 -0.24 3.50 -2.54
N ASN A 77 0.90 2.93 -2.95
CA ASN A 77 2.23 3.37 -2.54
C ASN A 77 2.43 3.34 -1.00
N LEU A 78 1.80 2.36 -0.33
CA LEU A 78 1.79 2.21 1.12
C LEU A 78 3.05 1.47 1.60
N VAL A 79 3.91 2.20 2.32
CA VAL A 79 5.18 1.67 2.86
C VAL A 79 4.95 0.89 4.16
N GLU A 80 4.15 1.41 5.08
CA GLU A 80 3.88 0.79 6.40
C GLU A 80 2.70 -0.20 6.35
N GLY A 81 2.75 -1.15 5.41
CA GLY A 81 1.66 -2.11 5.15
C GLY A 81 1.41 -3.12 6.28
N ASP A 82 2.34 -3.28 7.22
CA ASP A 82 2.29 -4.31 8.27
C ASP A 82 1.15 -4.10 9.28
N TYR A 83 0.60 -2.89 9.38
CA TYR A 83 -0.56 -2.59 10.22
C TYR A 83 -1.88 -3.06 9.62
N PHE A 84 -1.91 -3.38 8.33
CA PHE A 84 -3.13 -3.62 7.58
C PHE A 84 -3.31 -5.10 7.22
N GLY A 85 -4.52 -5.43 6.80
CA GLY A 85 -4.85 -6.73 6.26
C GLY A 85 -6.05 -6.68 5.33
N LEU A 86 -6.35 -7.83 4.76
CA LEU A 86 -7.57 -8.03 3.98
C LEU A 86 -8.52 -8.91 4.78
N GLU A 87 -9.77 -8.49 4.90
CA GLU A 87 -10.82 -9.30 5.50
C GLU A 87 -11.94 -9.57 4.48
N PHE A 88 -12.70 -10.65 4.69
CA PHE A 88 -13.83 -10.98 3.83
C PHE A 88 -14.90 -11.72 4.63
N GLN A 89 -16.11 -11.69 4.10
CA GLN A 89 -17.21 -12.45 4.69
C GLN A 89 -17.13 -13.92 4.26
N ASN A 90 -16.97 -14.82 5.22
CA ASN A 90 -16.93 -16.25 4.95
C ASN A 90 -18.34 -16.82 4.64
N HIS A 91 -18.42 -18.14 4.41
CA HIS A 91 -19.68 -18.80 4.09
C HIS A 91 -20.71 -18.79 5.24
N GLN A 92 -20.25 -18.61 6.49
CA GLN A 92 -21.10 -18.46 7.67
C GLN A 92 -21.50 -17.00 7.92
N LYS A 93 -21.22 -16.10 6.97
CA LYS A 93 -21.51 -14.66 7.07
C LYS A 93 -20.72 -13.92 8.15
N ILE A 94 -19.62 -14.51 8.62
CA ILE A 94 -18.72 -13.91 9.61
C ILE A 94 -17.54 -13.25 8.88
N MET A 95 -17.14 -12.06 9.32
CA MET A 95 -15.93 -11.40 8.84
C MET A 95 -14.69 -12.12 9.36
N VAL A 96 -13.79 -12.51 8.45
CA VAL A 96 -12.54 -13.18 8.77
C VAL A 96 -11.37 -12.57 8.00
N TRP A 97 -10.19 -12.59 8.60
CA TRP A 97 -8.97 -12.17 7.93
C TRP A 97 -8.51 -13.19 6.89
N LEU A 98 -8.01 -12.69 5.76
CA LEU A 98 -7.24 -13.46 4.81
C LEU A 98 -5.90 -13.85 5.45
N ASP A 99 -5.62 -15.14 5.46
CA ASP A 99 -4.38 -15.71 5.95
C ASP A 99 -3.24 -15.39 4.96
N HIS A 100 -2.16 -14.80 5.46
CA HIS A 100 -1.03 -14.33 4.66
C HIS A 100 -0.23 -15.48 4.04
N ILE A 101 -0.27 -16.67 4.64
CA ILE A 101 0.54 -17.83 4.24
C ILE A 101 -0.26 -18.72 3.27
N LYS A 102 -1.55 -18.90 3.51
CA LYS A 102 -2.37 -19.82 2.72
C LYS A 102 -2.62 -19.30 1.29
N PRO A 103 -2.65 -20.19 0.28
CA PRO A 103 -3.03 -19.82 -1.08
C PRO A 103 -4.46 -19.28 -1.16
N ILE A 104 -4.72 -18.30 -2.04
CA ILE A 104 -6.04 -17.72 -2.27
C ILE A 104 -7.10 -18.80 -2.56
N ILE A 105 -6.78 -19.79 -3.40
CA ILE A 105 -7.69 -20.89 -3.76
C ILE A 105 -8.14 -21.73 -2.55
N LYS A 106 -7.35 -21.76 -1.48
CA LYS A 106 -7.68 -22.50 -0.25
C LYS A 106 -8.55 -21.70 0.72
N GLN A 107 -8.70 -20.39 0.50
CA GLN A 107 -9.42 -19.49 1.40
C GLN A 107 -10.72 -18.98 0.80
N LEU A 108 -10.71 -18.63 -0.49
CA LEU A 108 -11.85 -18.06 -1.20
C LEU A 108 -12.54 -19.11 -2.07
N ARG A 109 -13.75 -19.55 -1.67
CA ARG A 109 -14.54 -20.53 -2.47
C ARG A 109 -14.97 -19.98 -3.83
N ARG A 110 -15.33 -18.70 -3.90
CA ARG A 110 -15.82 -18.03 -5.11
C ARG A 110 -15.18 -16.64 -5.25
N PRO A 111 -13.87 -16.55 -5.56
CA PRO A 111 -13.12 -15.30 -5.50
C PRO A 111 -13.76 -14.16 -6.33
N LYS A 112 -14.33 -14.49 -7.49
CA LYS A 112 -15.02 -13.52 -8.38
C LYS A 112 -16.28 -12.87 -7.77
N HIS A 113 -16.87 -13.50 -6.75
CA HIS A 113 -18.09 -13.03 -6.08
C HIS A 113 -17.81 -12.61 -4.62
N THR A 114 -16.55 -12.65 -4.19
CA THR A 114 -16.13 -12.23 -2.86
C THR A 114 -15.48 -10.87 -2.97
N ILE A 115 -15.99 -9.91 -2.20
CA ILE A 115 -15.35 -8.62 -2.01
C ILE A 115 -14.51 -8.73 -0.75
N LEU A 116 -13.21 -8.47 -0.87
CA LEU A 116 -12.34 -8.30 0.29
C LEU A 116 -12.37 -6.83 0.69
N ARG A 117 -12.18 -6.55 1.98
CA ARG A 117 -12.03 -5.19 2.51
C ARG A 117 -10.62 -5.02 3.00
N PHE A 118 -9.98 -3.93 2.61
CA PHE A 118 -8.74 -3.48 3.21
C PHE A 118 -9.05 -2.79 4.54
N ALA A 119 -8.40 -3.22 5.61
CA ALA A 119 -8.70 -2.76 6.97
C ALA A 119 -7.44 -2.73 7.84
N VAL A 120 -7.45 -1.90 8.88
CA VAL A 120 -6.42 -1.93 9.94
C VAL A 120 -6.58 -3.20 10.76
N LYS A 121 -5.49 -3.95 10.90
CA LYS A 121 -5.43 -5.19 11.68
C LYS A 121 -4.73 -5.00 13.02
N PHE A 122 -3.74 -4.13 13.07
CA PHE A 122 -2.97 -3.84 14.28
C PHE A 122 -2.94 -2.34 14.53
N PHE A 123 -3.52 -1.93 15.65
CA PHE A 123 -3.43 -0.55 16.11
C PHE A 123 -2.19 -0.40 17.01
N PRO A 124 -1.21 0.45 16.65
CA PRO A 124 -0.08 0.70 17.52
C PRO A 124 -0.55 1.40 18.81
N PRO A 125 0.14 1.19 19.94
CA PRO A 125 -0.23 1.83 21.20
C PRO A 125 0.02 3.35 21.19
N ASP A 126 0.88 3.84 20.29
CA ASP A 126 1.18 5.25 20.13
C ASP A 126 1.14 5.64 18.64
N HIS A 127 0.32 6.66 18.33
CA HIS A 127 0.21 7.27 17.01
C HIS A 127 1.54 7.83 16.45
N ALA A 128 2.50 8.21 17.30
CA ALA A 128 3.82 8.68 16.88
C ALA A 128 4.65 7.58 16.19
N GLN A 129 4.23 6.31 16.27
CA GLN A 129 4.87 5.19 15.57
C GLN A 129 4.50 5.13 14.08
N LEU A 130 3.46 5.83 13.65
CA LEU A 130 3.10 5.94 12.23
C LEU A 130 3.94 7.03 11.60
N LEU A 131 4.89 6.66 10.74
CA LEU A 131 5.86 7.59 10.16
C LEU A 131 5.31 8.27 8.91
N GLU A 132 4.57 7.54 8.08
CA GLU A 132 4.06 8.05 6.82
C GLU A 132 2.72 8.77 6.99
N GLU A 133 2.56 9.87 6.25
CA GLU A 133 1.31 10.64 6.25
C GLU A 133 0.15 9.83 5.70
N LEU A 134 0.39 9.06 4.63
CA LEU A 134 -0.61 8.16 4.06
C LEU A 134 -1.10 7.13 5.09
N THR A 135 -0.20 6.55 5.89
CA THR A 135 -0.57 5.59 6.93
C THR A 135 -1.48 6.26 7.96
N ARG A 136 -1.11 7.45 8.45
CA ARG A 136 -1.94 8.21 9.40
C ARG A 136 -3.33 8.52 8.83
N TYR A 137 -3.40 8.90 7.55
CA TYR A 137 -4.66 9.14 6.85
C TYR A 137 -5.54 7.88 6.77
N LEU A 138 -4.98 6.73 6.39
CA LEU A 138 -5.72 5.46 6.34
C LEU A 138 -6.24 5.05 7.74
N PHE A 139 -5.46 5.28 8.79
CA PHE A 139 -5.92 5.06 10.17
C PHE A 139 -7.11 5.98 10.53
N ALA A 140 -7.09 7.25 10.12
CA ALA A 140 -8.21 8.17 10.33
C ALA A 140 -9.48 7.69 9.60
N LEU A 141 -9.35 7.18 8.37
CA LEU A 141 -10.47 6.58 7.63
C LEU A 141 -11.02 5.34 8.33
N GLN A 142 -10.16 4.47 8.87
CA GLN A 142 -10.61 3.32 9.66
C GLN A 142 -11.41 3.76 10.88
N ILE A 143 -10.93 4.76 11.63
CA ILE A 143 -11.63 5.30 12.80
C ILE A 143 -12.99 5.89 12.39
N LYS A 144 -13.06 6.64 11.28
CA LYS A 144 -14.32 7.16 10.69
C LYS A 144 -15.31 6.02 10.42
N GLN A 145 -14.86 4.93 9.81
CA GLN A 145 -15.69 3.75 9.55
C GLN A 145 -16.12 3.05 10.85
N ASP A 146 -15.24 2.95 11.84
CA ASP A 146 -15.54 2.26 13.11
C ASP A 146 -16.57 3.05 13.94
N ILE A 147 -16.49 4.38 13.95
CA ILE A 147 -17.47 5.25 14.61
C ILE A 147 -18.84 5.13 13.90
N SER A 148 -18.87 5.31 12.58
CA SER A 148 -20.12 5.28 11.80
C SER A 148 -20.84 3.92 11.83
N SER A 149 -20.07 2.83 11.92
CA SER A 149 -20.63 1.47 12.04
C SER A 149 -20.90 1.04 13.49
N GLY A 150 -20.58 1.87 14.48
CA GLY A 150 -20.75 1.56 15.91
C GLY A 150 -19.78 0.53 16.46
N ARG A 151 -18.71 0.18 15.72
CA ARG A 151 -17.63 -0.70 16.22
C ARG A 151 -16.76 0.01 17.25
N LEU A 152 -16.59 1.32 17.13
CA LEU A 152 -15.91 2.16 18.10
C LEU A 152 -16.94 3.04 18.83
N THR A 153 -17.28 2.65 20.05
CA THR A 153 -18.15 3.44 20.92
C THR A 153 -17.33 4.43 21.74
N CYS A 154 -17.73 5.69 21.75
CA CYS A 154 -17.16 6.74 22.60
C CYS A 154 -18.28 7.68 23.08
N ASN A 155 -17.96 8.56 24.03
CA ASN A 155 -18.91 9.60 24.42
C ASN A 155 -19.12 10.62 23.29
N ASP A 156 -20.26 11.30 23.29
CA ASP A 156 -20.65 12.22 22.21
C ASP A 156 -19.62 13.32 21.97
N THR A 157 -19.01 13.85 23.04
CA THR A 157 -17.98 14.89 22.93
C THR A 157 -16.73 14.39 22.20
N SER A 158 -16.26 13.18 22.53
CA SER A 158 -15.13 12.53 21.86
C SER A 158 -15.47 12.18 20.41
N ALA A 159 -16.68 11.68 20.14
CA ALA A 159 -17.16 11.40 18.79
C ALA A 159 -17.16 12.68 17.95
N ALA A 160 -17.77 13.75 18.48
CA ALA A 160 -17.83 15.05 17.81
C ALA A 160 -16.44 15.63 17.54
N LEU A 161 -15.51 15.52 18.51
CA LEU A 161 -14.14 15.99 18.34
C LEU A 161 -13.41 15.21 17.23
N MET A 162 -13.49 13.88 17.23
CA MET A 162 -12.87 13.06 16.17
C MET A 162 -13.47 13.38 14.80
N VAL A 163 -14.80 13.47 14.70
CA VAL A 163 -15.49 13.83 13.45
C VAL A 163 -15.08 15.23 12.98
N SER A 164 -14.94 16.20 13.89
CA SER A 164 -14.51 17.56 13.53
C SER A 164 -13.10 17.59 12.91
N HIS A 165 -12.17 16.81 13.44
CA HIS A 165 -10.82 16.69 12.88
C HIS A 165 -10.81 15.98 11.52
N ILE A 166 -11.64 14.95 11.34
CA ILE A 166 -11.79 14.27 10.05
C ILE A 166 -12.35 15.23 9.00
N ILE A 167 -13.42 15.97 9.32
CA ILE A 167 -14.01 16.96 8.40
C ILE A 167 -12.98 18.03 8.04
N GLN A 168 -12.31 18.62 9.04
CA GLN A 168 -11.26 19.63 8.82
C GLN A 168 -10.15 19.12 7.88
N SER A 169 -9.80 17.83 7.94
CA SER A 169 -8.81 17.24 7.02
C SER A 169 -9.33 17.06 5.58
N GLU A 170 -10.63 16.90 5.39
CA GLU A 170 -11.25 16.71 4.07
C GLU A 170 -11.58 18.04 3.38
N ILE A 171 -12.07 19.05 4.12
CA ILE A 171 -12.59 20.30 3.55
C ILE A 171 -11.78 21.55 3.90
N GLY A 172 -10.79 21.44 4.78
CA GLY A 172 -10.02 22.58 5.28
C GLY A 172 -10.78 23.39 6.32
N ASP A 173 -10.43 24.68 6.46
CA ASP A 173 -10.96 25.57 7.49
C ASP A 173 -12.48 25.76 7.40
N PHE A 174 -13.11 25.88 8.57
CA PHE A 174 -14.54 26.08 8.68
C PHE A 174 -15.00 27.38 8.01
N GLU A 175 -15.88 27.25 7.01
CA GLU A 175 -16.63 28.35 6.41
C GLU A 175 -18.14 28.14 6.64
N GLU A 176 -18.80 29.07 7.34
CA GLU A 176 -20.21 28.98 7.75
C GLU A 176 -21.18 28.77 6.56
N SER A 177 -20.82 29.27 5.39
CA SER A 177 -21.60 29.13 4.15
C SER A 177 -21.59 27.71 3.54
N LYS A 178 -20.58 26.88 3.85
CA LYS A 178 -20.38 25.53 3.27
C LYS A 178 -20.77 24.38 4.21
N CYS A 179 -20.93 24.65 5.50
CA CYS A 179 -21.08 23.59 6.51
C CYS A 179 -22.47 22.90 6.51
N ARG A 180 -23.51 23.55 5.96
CA ARG A 180 -24.88 22.99 5.97
C ARG A 180 -25.15 21.87 4.97
N SER A 181 -24.35 21.75 3.91
CA SER A 181 -24.58 20.74 2.87
C SER A 181 -23.92 19.37 3.13
N HIS A 182 -23.10 19.25 4.18
CA HIS A 182 -22.27 18.06 4.44
C HIS A 182 -22.67 17.28 5.71
N LEU A 183 -23.67 17.77 6.45
CA LEU A 183 -24.21 17.14 7.67
C LEU A 183 -25.54 16.38 7.41
N LEU A 184 -25.90 16.17 6.15
CA LEU A 184 -27.06 15.39 5.67
C LEU A 184 -26.58 14.30 4.72
#